data_AF-A0A090W8I0-F1
#
_entry.id   AF-A0A090W8I0-F1
#
_cell.length_a   1.000
_cell.length_b   1.000
_cell.length_c   1.000
_cell.angle_alpha   90.00
_cell.angle_beta   90.00
_cell.angle_gamma   90.00
#
_symmetry.space_group_name_H-M   'P 1'
#
loop_
_entity.id
_entity.type
_entity.pdbx_description
1 polymer ?
#
loop_
_entity_poly.entity_id
_entity_poly.type
_entity_poly.pdbx_seq_one_letter_code
_entity_poly.pdbx_strand_id
1 'polypeptide(L)' 'MIDNYLNHHEAPEDIELYFCGPPLMNKAVQKMGEDFGIPDEHIRFDDFGG' A
#
# COMPACT_ATOMS: atom_id res chain seq x y z
N MET A 1 -3.02 -10.25 7.67
CA MET A 1 -1.57 -10.33 7.36
C MET A 1 -0.89 -8.99 7.64
N ILE A 2 -1.44 -7.86 7.17
CA ILE A 2 -1.00 -6.51 7.60
C ILE A 2 -1.15 -6.28 9.11
N ASP A 3 -2.23 -6.77 9.71
CA ASP A 3 -2.45 -6.67 11.16
C ASP A 3 -1.36 -7.29 12.03
N ASN A 4 -0.58 -8.23 11.48
CA ASN A 4 0.45 -8.93 12.25
C ASN A 4 1.82 -8.23 12.21
N TYR A 5 2.02 -7.23 11.35
CA TYR A 5 3.33 -6.61 11.13
C TYR A 5 3.31 -5.07 11.16
N LEU A 6 2.18 -4.43 10.86
CA LEU A 6 2.09 -2.98 10.77
C LEU A 6 1.24 -2.33 11.88
N ASN A 7 0.52 -3.11 12.69
CA ASN A 7 -0.32 -2.58 13.79
C ASN A 7 0.46 -1.84 14.90
N HIS A 8 1.80 -1.85 14.88
CA HIS A 8 2.64 -1.11 15.83
C HIS A 8 3.26 0.16 15.22
N HIS A 9 2.91 0.53 13.99
CA HIS A 9 3.38 1.79 13.42
C HIS A 9 2.55 2.94 13.99
N GLU A 10 3.18 3.80 14.80
CA GLU A 10 2.50 4.90 15.50
C GLU A 10 1.94 5.98 14.57
N ALA A 11 2.43 6.04 13.33
CA ALA A 11 1.98 6.96 12.28
C ALA A 11 1.87 6.19 10.94
N PRO A 12 0.69 5.66 10.60
CA PRO A 12 0.40 5.07 9.29
C PRO A 12 0.60 6.06 8.13
N GLU A 13 0.44 7.35 8.39
CA GLU A 13 0.58 8.44 7.42
C GLU A 13 2.01 8.61 6.87
N ASP A 14 3.02 8.22 7.63
CA ASP A 14 4.43 8.33 7.24
C ASP A 14 4.92 7.12 6.41
N ILE A 15 4.05 6.16 6.12
CA ILE A 15 4.42 4.95 5.39
C ILE A 15 4.34 5.19 3.89
N GLU A 16 5.46 5.00 3.20
CA GLU A 16 5.51 4.97 1.73
C GLU A 16 5.36 3.52 1.23
N LEU A 17 4.27 3.26 0.49
CA LEU A 17 3.94 1.92 -0.02
C LEU A 17 4.32 1.80 -1.49
N TYR A 18 5.36 1.01 -1.77
CA TYR A 18 5.81 0.71 -3.13
C TYR A 18 5.44 -0.72 -3.51
N PHE A 19 4.70 -0.90 -4.60
CA PHE A 19 4.35 -2.25 -5.09
C PHE A 19 4.28 -2.32 -6.62
N CYS A 20 4.48 -3.52 -7.14
CA CYS A 20 4.38 -3.85 -8.55
C CYS A 20 3.66 -5.20 -8.69
N GLY A 21 2.66 -5.27 -9.56
CA GLY A 21 1.99 -6.53 -9.90
C GLY A 21 0.82 -6.36 -10.85
N PRO A 22 0.04 -7.44 -11.06
CA PRO A 22 -1.04 -7.45 -12.02
C PRO A 22 -2.13 -6.42 -11.69
N PRO A 23 -2.89 -5.90 -12.67
CA PRO A 23 -3.87 -4.84 -12.46
C PRO A 23 -4.89 -5.10 -11.34
N LEU A 24 -5.24 -6.37 -11.10
CA LEU A 24 -6.13 -6.79 -10.02
C LEU A 24 -5.47 -6.72 -8.63
N MET A 25 -4.18 -7.04 -8.54
CA MET A 25 -3.41 -6.94 -7.30
C MET A 25 -3.23 -5.48 -6.90
N ASN A 26 -3.01 -4.60 -7.87
CA ASN A 26 -2.76 -3.19 -7.59
C ASN A 26 -3.94 -2.50 -6.94
N LYS A 27 -5.15 -2.76 -7.46
CA LYS A 27 -6.39 -2.26 -6.87
C LYS A 27 -6.61 -2.78 -5.45
N ALA A 28 -6.27 -4.04 -5.20
CA ALA A 28 -6.41 -4.63 -3.87
C ALA A 28 -5.41 -4.03 -2.88
N VAL A 29 -4.14 -3.83 -3.29
CA VAL A 29 -3.07 -3.27 -2.44
C VAL A 29 -3.27 -1.77 -2.20
N GLN A 30 -3.74 -1.02 -3.18
CA GLN A 30 -4.09 0.41 -3.00
C GLN A 30 -5.20 0.57 -1.98
N LYS A 31 -6.31 -0.17 -2.14
CA LYS A 31 -7.41 -0.18 -1.17
C LYS A 31 -6.95 -0.64 0.22
N MET A 32 -6.04 -1.60 0.28
CA MET A 32 -5.48 -2.07 1.55
C MET A 32 -4.64 -0.99 2.26
N GLY A 33 -3.87 -0.19 1.51
CA GLY A 33 -3.12 0.96 2.05
C GLY A 33 -4.03 2.09 2.52
N GLU A 34 -5.06 2.42 1.73
CA GLU A 34 -6.09 3.39 2.10
C GLU A 34 -6.83 2.98 3.38
N ASP A 35 -7.29 1.72 3.46
CA ASP A 35 -7.99 1.16 4.62
C ASP A 35 -7.07 1.12 5.87
N PHE A 36 -5.73 1.15 5.69
CA PHE A 36 -4.72 1.23 6.76
C PHE A 36 -4.42 2.67 7.21
N GLY A 37 -4.84 3.69 6.46
CA GLY A 37 -4.60 5.10 6.77
C GLY A 37 -3.40 5.73 6.04
N ILE A 38 -2.87 5.06 5.00
CA ILE A 38 -1.81 5.59 4.16
C ILE A 38 -2.42 6.58 3.14
N PRO A 39 -1.90 7.82 3.02
CA PRO A 39 -2.32 8.76 1.98
C PRO A 39 -2.05 8.21 0.59
N ASP A 40 -2.97 8.42 -0.36
CA ASP A 40 -2.81 8.00 -1.76
C ASP A 40 -1.51 8.53 -2.39
N GLU A 41 -1.04 9.70 -1.96
CA GLU A 41 0.21 10.34 -2.37
C GLU A 41 1.46 9.49 -2.05
N HIS A 42 1.37 8.68 -0.99
CA HIS A 42 2.43 7.78 -0.51
C HIS A 42 2.29 6.37 -1.09
N ILE A 43 1.26 6.11 -1.89
CA ILE A 43 1.02 4.82 -2.56
C ILE A 43 1.58 4.91 -3.98
N ARG A 44 2.73 4.27 -4.22
CA ARG A 44 3.45 4.28 -5.49
C ARG A 44 3.33 2.92 -6.15
N PHE A 45 2.61 2.87 -7.27
CA PHE A 45 2.56 1.71 -8.13
C PHE A 45 3.56 1.85 -9.28
N ASP A 46 4.37 0.81 -9.49
CA ASP A 46 5.22 0.69 -10.68
C ASP A 46 4.67 -0.40 -11.60
N ASP A 47 4.40 -0.04 -12.86
CA ASP A 47 3.96 -0.95 -13.90
C ASP A 47 5.18 -1.44 -14.69
N PHE A 48 5.91 -2.41 -14.13
CA PHE A 48 6.98 -3.12 -14.85
C PHE A 48 6.44 -4.04 -15.98
N GLY A 49 5.25 -3.77 -16.52
CA GLY A 49 4.57 -4.52 -17.57
C GLY A 49 4.75 -3.94 -18.97
N GLY A 50 6.00 -3.86 -19.45
CA GLY A 50 6.30 -3.70 -20.88
C GLY A 50 6.16 -5.01 -21.66
#